data_AF-A0A0L7KQ87-F1
#
_entry.id   AF-A0A0L7KQ87-F1
#
_cell.length_a   1.000
_cell.length_b   1.000
_cell.length_c   1.000
_cell.angle_alpha   90.00
_cell.angle_beta   90.00
_cell.angle_gamma   90.00
#
_symmetry.space_group_name_H-M   'P 1'
#
loop_
_entity.id
_entity.type
_entity.pdbx_description
1 polymer ?
#
loop_
_entity_poly.entity_id
_entity_poly.type
_entity_poly.pdbx_seq_one_letter_code
_entity_poly.pdbx_strand_id
1 'polypeptide(L)'
;MANNYGISDAELNLIKQQAARRVAMRQEFQKQKTNPWKNAGESGYVFDPALQRFMSMKVSQFEFFQANRRTSMFGVCAIVIPMFAYGYLIWNERHARETKIRSGELKYKDRLFKFA
;
A
#
# COMPACT_ATOMS: atom_id res chain seq x y z
N MET A 1 30.56 30.56 -2.60
CA MET A 1 29.83 30.23 -3.85
C MET A 1 28.40 29.69 -3.60
N ALA A 2 27.84 29.73 -2.38
CA ALA A 2 26.43 29.37 -2.15
C ALA A 2 25.46 30.45 -2.66
N ASN A 3 25.81 31.71 -2.38
CA ASN A 3 24.99 32.88 -2.74
C ASN A 3 24.80 33.06 -4.26
N ASN A 4 25.66 32.48 -5.10
CA ASN A 4 25.55 32.57 -6.56
C ASN A 4 24.34 31.78 -7.12
N TYR A 5 23.79 30.86 -6.33
CA TYR A 5 22.64 30.04 -6.70
C TYR A 5 21.41 30.33 -5.83
N GLY A 6 21.46 31.39 -5.00
CA GLY A 6 20.37 31.74 -4.08
C GLY A 6 20.18 30.74 -2.92
N ILE A 7 21.18 29.92 -2.63
CA ILE A 7 21.13 28.88 -1.59
C ILE A 7 21.92 29.38 -0.38
N SER A 8 21.38 29.18 0.83
CA SER A 8 22.10 29.51 2.06
C SER A 8 23.32 28.59 2.26
N ASP A 9 24.35 29.06 2.96
CA ASP A 9 25.54 28.23 3.23
C ASP A 9 25.20 26.94 4.01
N ALA A 10 24.16 26.99 4.85
CA ALA A 10 23.66 25.84 5.60
C ALA A 10 23.06 24.76 4.67
N GLU A 11 22.19 25.16 3.74
CA GLU A 11 21.60 24.25 2.75
C GLU A 11 22.67 23.66 1.83
N LEU A 12 23.65 24.47 1.42
CA LEU A 12 24.77 23.98 0.62
C LEU A 12 25.55 22.89 1.35
N ASN A 13 25.80 23.07 2.65
CA ASN A 13 26.46 22.05 3.47
C ASN A 13 25.62 20.77 3.59
N LEU A 14 24.30 20.88 3.74
CA LEU A 14 23.40 19.71 3.74
C LEU A 14 23.44 18.96 2.40
N ILE A 15 23.41 19.68 1.27
CA ILE A 15 23.50 19.09 -0.08
C ILE A 15 24.82 18.34 -0.24
N LYS A 16 25.95 18.95 0.19
CA LYS A 16 27.26 18.30 0.16
C LYS A 16 27.28 17.00 0.99
N GLN A 17 26.72 17.02 2.19
CA GLN A 17 26.64 15.82 3.04
C GLN A 17 25.76 14.73 2.41
N GLN A 18 24.64 15.09 1.79
CA GLN A 18 23.79 14.12 1.08
C GLN A 18 24.47 13.55 -0.16
N ALA A 19 25.22 14.38 -0.91
CA ALA A 19 26.00 13.94 -2.06
C ALA A 19 27.11 12.97 -1.63
N ALA A 20 27.84 13.30 -0.55
CA ALA A 20 28.87 12.43 0.01
C ALA A 20 28.30 11.07 0.44
N ARG A 21 27.15 11.05 1.13
CA ARG A 21 26.46 9.80 1.49
C ARG A 21 26.06 8.96 0.28
N ARG A 22 25.52 9.59 -0.77
CA ARG A 22 25.15 8.91 -2.03
C ARG A 22 26.36 8.31 -2.74
N VAL A 23 27.47 9.04 -2.77
CA VAL A 23 28.73 8.55 -3.37
C VAL A 23 29.26 7.35 -2.59
N ALA A 24 29.29 7.42 -1.26
CA ALA A 24 29.75 6.31 -0.41
C ALA A 24 28.94 5.02 -0.66
N MET A 25 27.59 5.11 -0.64
CA MET A 25 26.72 3.95 -0.91
C MET A 25 26.92 3.39 -2.32
N ARG A 26 27.11 4.26 -3.32
CA ARG A 26 27.38 3.83 -4.70
C ARG A 26 28.71 3.11 -4.83
N GLN A 27 29.76 3.62 -4.19
CA GLN A 27 31.08 3.00 -4.19
C GLN A 27 31.05 1.62 -3.55
N GLU A 28 30.34 1.47 -2.42
CA GLU A 28 30.12 0.17 -1.79
C GLU A 28 29.40 -0.80 -2.73
N PHE A 29 28.29 -0.38 -3.33
CA PHE A 29 27.53 -1.21 -4.27
C PHE A 29 28.37 -1.61 -5.49
N GLN A 30 29.12 -0.68 -6.08
CA GLN A 30 30.02 -0.97 -7.20
C GLN A 30 31.07 -2.01 -6.81
N LYS A 31 31.74 -1.85 -5.66
CA LYS A 31 32.72 -2.81 -5.15
C LYS A 31 32.13 -4.22 -4.99
N GLN A 32 30.90 -4.32 -4.51
CA GLN A 32 30.22 -5.61 -4.33
C GLN A 32 29.79 -6.21 -5.67
N LYS A 33 29.27 -5.39 -6.59
CA LYS A 33 28.79 -5.83 -7.91
C LYS A 33 29.93 -6.27 -8.84
N THR A 34 31.06 -5.56 -8.83
CA THR A 34 32.20 -5.87 -9.72
C THR A 34 33.03 -7.05 -9.24
N ASN A 35 32.82 -7.54 -8.01
CA ASN A 35 33.54 -8.70 -7.50
C ASN A 35 32.98 -10.00 -8.12
N PRO A 36 33.75 -10.74 -8.93
CA PRO A 36 33.25 -11.91 -9.65
C PRO A 36 33.01 -13.13 -8.75
N TRP A 37 33.65 -13.20 -7.57
CA TRP A 37 33.59 -14.38 -6.71
C TRP A 37 32.57 -14.24 -5.58
N LYS A 38 32.32 -13.02 -5.10
CA LYS A 38 31.48 -12.77 -3.92
C LYS A 38 30.00 -13.11 -4.13
N ASN A 39 29.47 -12.84 -5.32
CA ASN A 39 28.05 -13.08 -5.62
C ASN A 39 27.82 -14.38 -6.42
N ALA A 40 28.88 -15.16 -6.69
CA ALA A 40 28.78 -16.39 -7.49
C ALA A 40 28.28 -17.59 -6.70
N GLY A 41 28.51 -17.63 -5.37
CA GLY A 41 28.10 -18.74 -4.50
C GLY A 41 26.71 -18.60 -3.87
N GLU A 42 26.23 -17.37 -3.65
CA GLU A 42 24.96 -17.08 -2.97
C GLU A 42 24.03 -16.28 -3.91
N SER A 43 23.10 -16.98 -4.56
CA SER A 43 21.93 -16.46 -5.28
C SER A 43 22.13 -15.36 -6.36
N GLY A 44 23.35 -14.93 -6.67
CA GLY A 44 23.64 -14.02 -7.78
C GLY A 44 23.26 -12.55 -7.57
N TYR A 45 22.73 -12.15 -6.41
CA TYR A 45 22.32 -10.77 -6.14
C TYR A 45 23.11 -10.12 -5.00
N VAL A 46 23.27 -8.80 -5.08
CA VAL A 46 23.89 -7.99 -4.02
C VAL A 46 22.83 -7.72 -2.96
N PHE A 47 23.08 -8.16 -1.72
CA PHE A 47 22.19 -7.90 -0.60
C PHE A 47 22.19 -6.41 -0.21
N ASP A 48 21.00 -5.80 -0.13
CA ASP A 48 20.81 -4.42 0.33
C ASP A 48 20.16 -4.40 1.74
N PRO A 49 20.90 -3.99 2.79
CA PRO A 49 20.36 -3.83 4.13
C PRO A 49 19.21 -2.82 4.20
N ALA A 50 19.20 -1.78 3.37
CA ALA A 50 18.16 -0.76 3.38
C ALA A 50 16.83 -1.33 2.87
N LEU A 51 16.89 -2.10 1.77
CA LEU A 51 15.72 -2.82 1.26
C LEU A 51 15.19 -3.84 2.27
N GLN A 52 16.07 -4.62 2.93
CA GLN A 52 15.64 -5.56 3.95
C GLN A 52 14.94 -4.83 5.11
N ARG A 53 15.48 -3.70 5.59
CA ARG A 53 14.85 -2.91 6.66
C ARG A 53 13.48 -2.37 6.25
N PHE A 54 13.34 -1.92 5.01
CA PHE A 54 12.05 -1.46 4.50
C PHE A 54 11.02 -2.60 4.47
N MET A 55 11.44 -3.78 3.99
CA MET A 55 10.58 -4.96 3.96
C MET A 55 10.23 -5.45 5.37
N SER A 56 11.18 -5.47 6.30
CA SER A 56 10.92 -5.85 7.69
C SER A 56 9.94 -4.87 8.34
N MET A 57 10.10 -3.57 8.12
CA MET A 57 9.17 -2.55 8.62
C MET A 57 7.77 -2.67 8.05
N LYS A 58 7.60 -3.19 6.82
CA LYS A 58 6.28 -3.48 6.25
C LYS A 58 5.60 -4.66 6.95
N VAL A 59 6.37 -5.67 7.34
CA VAL A 59 5.84 -6.85 8.02
C VAL A 59 5.51 -6.52 9.48
N SER A 60 6.35 -5.73 10.16
CA SER A 60 6.13 -5.32 11.56
C SER A 60 5.24 -4.08 11.73
N GLN A 61 4.49 -3.67 10.70
CA GLN A 61 3.61 -2.48 10.77
C GLN A 61 2.62 -2.54 11.93
N PHE A 62 2.14 -3.74 12.25
CA PHE A 62 1.18 -3.95 13.32
C PHE A 62 1.78 -3.66 14.71
N GLU A 63 3.06 -3.95 14.93
CA GLU A 63 3.73 -3.68 16.21
C GLU A 63 3.82 -2.18 16.52
N PHE A 64 3.90 -1.35 15.48
CA PHE A 64 3.94 0.11 15.59
C PHE A 64 2.57 0.77 15.41
N PHE A 65 1.50 -0.01 15.32
CA PHE A 65 0.16 0.52 15.15
C PHE A 65 -0.29 1.28 16.40
N GLN A 66 -0.82 2.49 16.20
CA GLN A 66 -1.43 3.28 17.26
C GLN A 66 -2.88 3.64 16.87
N ALA A 67 -3.81 3.36 17.79
CA ALA A 67 -5.19 3.76 17.64
C ALA A 67 -5.29 5.29 17.78
N ASN A 68 -5.67 5.96 16.70
CA ASN A 68 -5.87 7.40 16.61
C ASN A 68 -7.20 7.65 15.90
N ARG A 69 -7.81 8.83 16.13
CA ARG A 69 -9.06 9.23 15.49
C ARG A 69 -9.01 9.08 13.96
N ARG A 70 -7.87 9.40 13.35
CA ARG A 70 -7.66 9.24 11.89
C ARG A 70 -7.65 7.77 11.46
N THR A 71 -6.94 6.90 12.18
CA THR A 71 -6.83 5.48 11.84
C THR A 71 -8.16 4.74 12.10
N SER A 72 -8.84 5.08 13.20
CA SER A 72 -10.18 4.56 13.50
C SER A 72 -11.22 5.00 12.47
N MET A 73 -11.23 6.28 12.06
CA MET A 73 -12.14 6.77 11.03
C MET A 73 -11.91 6.06 9.69
N PHE A 74 -10.64 5.85 9.30
CA PHE A 74 -10.32 5.06 8.12
C PHE A 74 -10.88 3.64 8.21
N GLY A 75 -10.71 2.97 9.36
CA GLY A 75 -11.26 1.62 9.58
C GLY A 75 -12.79 1.58 9.43
N VAL A 76 -13.51 2.54 10.00
CA VAL A 76 -14.97 2.64 9.85
C VAL A 76 -15.36 2.87 8.39
N CYS A 77 -14.72 3.82 7.71
CA CYS A 77 -15.06 4.14 6.32
C CYS A 77 -14.70 3.02 5.34
N ALA A 78 -13.59 2.31 5.55
CA ALA A 78 -13.10 1.29 4.63
C ALA A 78 -13.73 -0.10 4.87
N ILE A 79 -14.17 -0.40 6.10
CA ILE A 79 -14.64 -1.74 6.47
C ILE A 79 -16.13 -1.72 6.79
N VAL A 80 -16.53 -0.86 7.73
CA VAL A 80 -17.88 -0.87 8.29
C VAL A 80 -18.90 -0.37 7.28
N ILE A 81 -18.63 0.77 6.62
CA ILE A 81 -19.55 1.35 5.65
C ILE A 81 -19.81 0.42 4.46
N PRO A 82 -18.79 -0.16 3.78
CA PRO A 82 -19.04 -1.05 2.64
C PRO A 82 -19.81 -2.31 3.04
N MET A 83 -19.55 -2.86 4.22
CA MET A 83 -20.27 -4.03 4.72
C MET A 83 -21.76 -3.75 4.88
N PHE A 84 -22.13 -2.64 5.52
CA PHE A 84 -23.54 -2.26 5.69
C PHE A 84 -24.18 -1.81 4.38
N ALA A 85 -23.46 -1.06 3.53
CA ALA A 85 -23.96 -0.63 2.24
C ALA A 85 -24.30 -1.83 1.34
N TYR A 86 -23.41 -2.81 1.26
CA TYR A 86 -23.65 -4.03 0.49
C TYR A 86 -24.83 -4.83 1.03
N GLY A 87 -24.91 -5.00 2.35
CA GLY A 87 -26.06 -5.66 2.99
C GLY A 87 -27.38 -4.97 2.70
N TYR A 88 -27.41 -3.63 2.75
CA TYR A 88 -28.60 -2.84 2.43
C TYR A 88 -29.02 -2.96 0.96
N LEU A 89 -28.06 -2.94 0.03
CA LEU A 89 -28.35 -3.10 -1.40
C LEU A 89 -28.99 -4.45 -1.70
N ILE A 90 -28.46 -5.54 -1.12
CA ILE A 90 -29.04 -6.88 -1.27
C ILE A 90 -30.44 -6.92 -0.65
N TRP A 91 -30.59 -6.41 0.57
CA TRP A 91 -31.87 -6.41 1.26
C TRP A 91 -32.95 -5.67 0.47
N ASN A 92 -32.61 -4.50 -0.08
CA ASN A 92 -33.51 -3.70 -0.90
C ASN A 92 -33.89 -4.42 -2.21
N GLU A 93 -32.93 -5.02 -2.91
CA GLU A 93 -33.19 -5.80 -4.14
C GLU A 93 -34.11 -7.00 -3.85
N ARG A 94 -33.86 -7.72 -2.75
CA ARG A 94 -34.69 -8.86 -2.33
C ARG A 94 -36.12 -8.43 -1.99
N HIS A 95 -36.30 -7.38 -1.19
CA HIS A 95 -37.64 -6.91 -0.83
C HIS A 95 -38.41 -6.33 -2.00
N ALA A 96 -37.75 -5.55 -2.87
CA ALA A 96 -38.38 -5.03 -4.08
C ALA A 96 -38.85 -6.19 -4.98
N ARG A 97 -38.02 -7.23 -5.13
CA ARG A 97 -38.36 -8.43 -5.90
C ARG A 97 -39.50 -9.22 -5.28
N GLU A 98 -39.48 -9.47 -3.97
CA GLU A 98 -40.57 -10.16 -3.26
C GLU A 98 -41.90 -9.40 -3.38
N THR A 99 -41.86 -8.08 -3.27
CA THR A 99 -43.05 -7.23 -3.41
C THR A 99 -43.66 -7.34 -4.81
N LYS A 100 -42.83 -7.32 -5.86
CA LYS A 100 -43.28 -7.53 -7.25
C LYS A 100 -43.85 -8.92 -7.50
N ILE A 101 -43.34 -9.93 -6.81
CA ILE A 101 -43.88 -11.29 -6.86
C ILE A 101 -45.24 -11.37 -6.19
N ARG A 102 -45.41 -10.74 -5.01
CA ARG A 102 -46.66 -10.76 -4.24
C ARG A 102 -47.78 -9.94 -4.88
N SER A 103 -47.45 -8.81 -5.49
CA SER A 103 -48.39 -7.96 -6.24
C SER A 103 -48.81 -8.55 -7.59
N GLY A 104 -48.11 -9.58 -8.07
CA GLY A 104 -48.37 -10.20 -9.38
C GLY A 104 -47.78 -9.43 -10.58
N GLU A 105 -47.06 -8.33 -10.35
CA GLU A 105 -46.37 -7.58 -11.40
C GLU A 105 -45.30 -8.43 -12.11
N LEU A 106 -44.65 -9.33 -11.38
CA LEU A 106 -43.62 -10.22 -11.93
C LEU A 106 -44.23 -11.56 -12.37
N LYS A 107 -44.30 -11.77 -13.69
CA LYS A 107 -44.75 -13.02 -14.31
C LYS A 107 -43.86 -14.19 -13.90
N TYR A 108 -44.46 -15.37 -13.74
CA TYR A 108 -43.75 -16.58 -13.28
C TYR A 108 -42.54 -16.95 -14.16
N LYS A 109 -42.67 -16.79 -15.49
CA LYS A 109 -41.60 -17.11 -16.46
C LYS A 109 -40.33 -16.27 -16.30
N ASP A 110 -40.46 -15.04 -15.79
CA ASP A 110 -39.40 -14.02 -15.72
C ASP A 110 -38.68 -14.03 -14.34
N ARG A 111 -39.00 -15.00 -13.48
CA ARG A 111 -38.35 -15.18 -12.17
C ARG A 111 -36.98 -15.87 -12.35
N LEU A 112 -35.93 -15.29 -11.76
CA LEU A 112 -34.55 -15.79 -11.85
C LEU A 112 -34.37 -17.23 -11.29
N PHE A 113 -35.04 -17.58 -10.19
CA PHE A 113 -34.92 -18.88 -9.51
C PHE A 113 -36.26 -19.61 -9.47
N LYS A 114 -36.82 -19.91 -10.64
CA LYS A 114 -38.15 -20.54 -10.75
C LYS A 114 -38.18 -22.05 -10.52
N PHE A 115 -37.04 -22.74 -10.68
CA PHE A 115 -36.93 -24.21 -10.62
C PHE A 115 -35.87 -24.70 -9.62
N ALA A 116 -35.33 -23.80 -8.81
CA ALA A 116 -34.37 -24.11 -7.77
C ALA A 116 -35.08 -24.29 -6.43
#